data_AF-F7AP73-F1
#
_entry.id   AF-F7AP73-F1
#
_cell.length_a   1.000
_cell.length_b   1.000
_cell.length_c   1.000
_cell.angle_alpha   90.00
_cell.angle_beta   90.00
_cell.angle_gamma   90.00
#
_symmetry.space_group_name_H-M   'P 1'
#
loop_
_entity.id
_entity.type
_entity.pdbx_description
1 polymer ?
#
loop_
_entity_poly.entity_id
_entity_poly.type
_entity_poly.pdbx_seq_one_letter_code
_entity_poly.pdbx_strand_id
1 'polypeptide(L)'
;MTLNNLLYPSTYVSAGNNTPPSWYEFLLKPDLMKQHLSEADPDPSASSLIKQFFEQANRPVNDQGQILPPQDNLRNKKVRKLALQAAAHMKWDLNELDAQLSISVRHQLLSELMKACHAVTPPPQNALESMHDHTISALVLYYRWSARIVMKSTFPRKPGGRITPTVPQAVPYQANAQQRMDELRNQILGILKQQLSSMVPFLEAILHHIERPIYLPSYETIGAEQLCSTDDKSVDIMVSCEELHAQISYDLGCLHFAHNFFDKAGEMFINAREWMKRITSHQSAFCSIDKETLESYQIACHMLVKPDEPLSNSIPYEHGCIYMKVVNCLKQKEKGIHELKDLIIEDIYKKELS
;
A
#
# COMPACT_ATOMS: atom_id res chain seq x y z
N MET A 1 46.67 -12.38 -61.60
CA MET A 1 46.47 -12.79 -60.20
C MET A 1 45.69 -11.70 -59.50
N THR A 2 44.41 -11.97 -59.31
CA THR A 2 43.35 -11.12 -58.77
C THR A 2 43.36 -11.13 -57.24
N LEU A 3 43.39 -9.94 -56.62
CA LEU A 3 43.07 -9.73 -55.20
C LEU A 3 41.54 -9.57 -55.08
N ASN A 4 40.83 -10.69 -55.16
CA ASN A 4 39.42 -10.79 -54.78
C ASN A 4 39.36 -11.54 -53.46
N ASN A 5 38.80 -10.88 -52.44
CA ASN A 5 38.04 -11.42 -51.30
C ASN A 5 38.35 -10.61 -50.06
N LEU A 6 37.46 -9.67 -49.74
CA LEU A 6 36.96 -9.36 -48.39
C LEU A 6 35.78 -8.38 -48.55
N LEU A 7 34.74 -8.86 -49.26
CA LEU A 7 33.39 -8.32 -49.12
C LEU A 7 32.80 -8.96 -47.87
N TYR A 8 32.77 -8.23 -46.75
CA TYR A 8 31.75 -8.49 -45.74
C TYR A 8 30.52 -7.68 -46.13
N PRO A 9 29.34 -8.32 -46.33
CA PRO A 9 28.12 -7.59 -46.52
C PRO A 9 27.85 -6.80 -45.25
N SER A 10 27.70 -5.49 -45.38
CA SER A 10 27.14 -4.65 -44.33
C SER A 10 25.69 -5.08 -44.14
N THR A 11 25.46 -6.03 -43.25
CA THR A 11 24.13 -6.32 -42.73
C THR A 11 23.72 -5.13 -41.87
N TYR A 12 23.18 -4.09 -42.51
CA TYR A 12 22.21 -3.24 -41.88
C TYR A 12 21.01 -4.13 -41.52
N VAL A 13 21.11 -4.79 -40.37
CA VAL A 13 19.92 -5.23 -39.65
C VAL A 13 19.19 -3.94 -39.32
N SER A 14 18.01 -3.73 -39.89
CA SER A 14 17.10 -2.73 -39.38
C SER A 14 16.88 -3.07 -37.91
N ALA A 15 17.45 -2.30 -37.00
CA ALA A 15 17.10 -2.37 -35.59
C ALA A 15 15.61 -2.05 -35.52
N GLY A 16 14.78 -3.08 -35.35
CA GLY A 16 13.40 -2.87 -34.98
C GLY A 16 13.36 -2.01 -33.72
N ASN A 17 12.35 -1.17 -33.62
CA ASN A 17 12.04 -0.29 -32.48
C ASN A 17 11.83 -1.08 -31.16
N ASN A 18 12.86 -1.75 -30.65
CA ASN A 18 12.80 -2.62 -29.47
C ASN A 18 13.49 -2.00 -28.24
N THR A 19 13.57 -0.67 -28.17
CA THR A 19 14.02 0.01 -26.95
C THR A 19 12.82 0.32 -26.07
N PRO A 20 12.82 -0.09 -24.79
CA PRO A 20 11.78 0.31 -23.84
C PRO A 20 11.56 1.83 -23.84
N PRO A 21 10.29 2.30 -23.79
CA PRO A 21 9.99 3.73 -23.79
C PRO A 21 10.63 4.42 -22.58
N SER A 22 11.29 5.54 -22.83
CA SER A 22 11.87 6.34 -21.76
C SER A 22 10.80 7.16 -21.02
N TRP A 23 11.02 7.48 -19.74
CA TRP A 23 10.05 8.20 -18.90
C TRP A 23 9.53 9.51 -19.53
N TYR A 24 10.38 10.24 -20.28
CA TYR A 24 10.00 11.51 -20.91
C TYR A 24 9.10 11.32 -22.13
N GLU A 25 9.09 10.15 -22.76
CA GLU A 25 8.22 9.89 -23.91
C GLU A 25 6.75 9.88 -23.50
N PHE A 26 6.46 9.40 -22.28
CA PHE A 26 5.12 9.46 -21.69
C PHE A 26 4.63 10.88 -21.41
N LEU A 27 5.53 11.85 -21.22
CA LEU A 27 5.16 13.27 -21.16
C LEU A 27 4.82 13.85 -22.53
N LEU A 28 5.47 13.36 -23.58
CA LEU A 28 5.34 13.88 -24.94
C LEU A 28 4.16 13.26 -25.69
N LYS A 29 3.81 12.01 -25.36
CA LYS A 29 2.76 11.22 -26.02
C LYS A 29 1.71 10.77 -24.98
N PRO A 30 0.59 11.50 -24.82
CA PRO A 30 -0.40 11.26 -23.76
C PRO A 30 -0.94 9.83 -23.68
N ASP A 31 -1.13 9.16 -24.83
CA ASP A 31 -1.70 7.81 -24.88
C ASP A 31 -0.66 6.69 -24.75
N LEU A 32 0.63 7.01 -24.85
CA LEU A 32 1.69 6.01 -24.88
C LEU A 32 1.71 5.17 -23.59
N MET A 33 1.51 5.80 -22.43
CA MET A 33 1.57 5.10 -21.15
C MET A 33 0.41 4.12 -20.98
N LYS A 34 -0.79 4.50 -21.44
CA LYS A 34 -1.96 3.62 -21.41
C LYS A 34 -1.77 2.40 -22.30
N GLN A 35 -1.22 2.60 -23.50
CA GLN A 35 -0.92 1.51 -24.44
C GLN A 35 0.17 0.60 -23.89
N HIS A 36 1.28 1.17 -23.44
CA HIS A 36 2.41 0.44 -22.85
C HIS A 36 1.96 -0.43 -21.68
N LEU A 37 1.24 0.15 -20.71
CA LEU A 37 0.78 -0.59 -19.52
C LEU A 37 -0.31 -1.63 -19.83
N SER A 38 -0.93 -1.61 -21.02
CA SER A 38 -1.89 -2.64 -21.42
C SER A 38 -1.23 -3.93 -21.93
N GLU A 39 0.08 -3.93 -22.14
CA GLU A 39 0.85 -5.13 -22.50
C GLU A 39 0.89 -6.14 -21.34
N ALA A 40 1.14 -7.42 -21.65
CA ALA A 40 1.07 -8.49 -20.64
C ALA A 40 2.19 -8.42 -19.59
N ASP A 41 3.37 -7.93 -19.97
CA ASP A 41 4.53 -7.77 -19.09
C ASP A 41 5.29 -6.49 -19.52
N PRO A 42 4.74 -5.30 -19.18
CA PRO A 42 5.30 -4.05 -19.65
C PRO A 42 6.65 -3.78 -19.00
N ASP A 43 7.67 -3.49 -19.81
CA ASP A 43 8.99 -3.02 -19.35
C ASP A 43 9.26 -1.60 -19.85
N PRO A 44 9.28 -0.57 -18.99
CA PRO A 44 9.17 -0.63 -17.53
C PRO A 44 7.73 -0.91 -17.03
N SER A 45 7.62 -1.63 -15.93
CA SER A 45 6.33 -1.90 -15.28
C SER A 45 5.73 -0.66 -14.63
N ALA A 46 4.44 -0.69 -14.28
CA ALA A 46 3.77 0.43 -13.59
C ALA A 46 4.49 0.87 -12.32
N SER A 47 4.96 -0.06 -11.48
CA SER A 47 5.70 0.28 -10.26
C SER A 47 7.11 0.81 -10.53
N SER A 48 7.78 0.34 -11.59
CA SER A 48 9.05 0.89 -12.05
C SER A 48 8.86 2.34 -12.50
N LEU A 49 7.81 2.60 -13.28
CA LEU A 49 7.44 3.95 -13.72
C LEU A 49 7.14 4.89 -12.56
N ILE A 50 6.37 4.45 -11.55
CA ILE A 50 6.11 5.26 -10.34
C ILE A 50 7.43 5.72 -9.69
N LYS A 51 8.40 4.81 -9.51
CA LYS A 51 9.72 5.13 -8.93
C LYS A 51 10.46 6.15 -9.81
N GLN A 52 10.55 5.87 -11.10
CA GLN A 52 11.24 6.75 -12.06
C GLN A 52 10.62 8.15 -12.09
N PHE A 53 9.29 8.26 -12.14
CA PHE A 53 8.62 9.56 -12.16
C PHE A 53 8.88 10.36 -10.88
N PHE A 54 8.84 9.73 -9.70
CA PHE A 54 9.18 10.44 -8.46
C PHE A 54 10.65 10.83 -8.36
N GLU A 55 11.57 9.98 -8.82
CA GLU A 55 13.00 10.32 -8.92
C GLU A 55 13.21 11.53 -9.84
N GLN A 56 12.52 11.58 -10.98
CA GLN A 56 12.64 12.68 -11.95
C GLN A 56 11.94 13.97 -11.51
N ALA A 57 10.82 13.87 -10.78
CA ALA A 57 10.09 15.02 -10.26
C ALA A 57 10.77 15.65 -9.03
N ASN A 58 11.50 14.86 -8.25
CA ASN A 58 12.14 15.31 -7.02
C ASN A 58 13.65 15.54 -7.17
N ARG A 59 14.19 15.38 -8.40
CA ARG A 59 15.60 15.61 -8.69
C ARG A 59 15.99 17.05 -8.32
N PRO A 60 17.00 17.25 -7.45
CA PRO A 60 17.38 18.59 -7.01
C PRO A 60 18.16 19.38 -8.08
N VAL A 61 18.69 18.66 -9.09
CA VAL A 61 19.63 19.19 -10.07
C VAL A 61 19.29 18.60 -11.45
N ASN A 62 19.41 19.38 -12.53
CA ASN A 62 19.27 18.88 -13.90
C ASN A 62 20.54 18.12 -14.36
N ASP A 63 20.51 17.53 -15.55
CA ASP A 63 21.66 16.79 -16.13
C ASP A 63 22.91 17.65 -16.38
N GLN A 64 22.77 18.98 -16.28
CA GLN A 64 23.85 19.97 -16.45
C GLN A 64 24.38 20.49 -15.11
N GLY A 65 23.96 19.90 -13.97
CA GLY A 65 24.45 20.32 -12.66
C GLY A 65 23.78 21.59 -12.10
N GLN A 66 22.74 22.12 -12.76
CA GLN A 66 22.04 23.31 -12.31
C GLN A 66 20.90 22.96 -11.35
N ILE A 67 20.81 23.68 -10.24
CA ILE A 67 19.72 23.57 -9.25
C ILE A 67 18.40 23.86 -9.97
N LEU A 68 17.46 22.92 -9.91
CA LEU A 68 16.16 23.10 -10.55
C LEU A 68 15.34 24.15 -9.77
N PRO A 69 14.53 24.97 -10.46
CA PRO A 69 13.53 25.85 -9.82
C PRO A 69 12.60 25.03 -8.92
N PRO A 70 11.81 25.66 -8.01
CA PRO A 70 11.07 24.98 -6.94
C PRO A 70 10.45 23.66 -7.39
N GLN A 71 10.48 22.67 -6.49
CA GLN A 71 10.03 21.30 -6.77
C GLN A 71 8.60 21.22 -7.35
N ASP A 72 7.83 22.31 -7.33
CA ASP A 72 6.46 22.41 -7.80
C ASP A 72 6.27 23.16 -9.15
N ASN A 73 7.26 23.09 -10.05
CA ASN A 73 7.11 23.59 -11.42
C ASN A 73 6.13 22.73 -12.26
N LEU A 74 5.62 23.29 -13.37
CA LEU A 74 4.62 22.62 -14.24
C LEU A 74 5.10 21.25 -14.77
N ARG A 75 6.38 21.11 -15.12
CA ARG A 75 6.95 19.83 -15.55
C ARG A 75 6.81 18.79 -14.45
N ASN A 76 7.23 19.12 -13.23
CA ASN A 76 7.19 18.19 -12.10
C ASN A 76 5.76 17.82 -11.72
N LYS A 77 4.80 18.76 -11.81
CA LYS A 77 3.37 18.47 -11.64
C LYS A 77 2.88 17.44 -12.65
N LYS A 78 3.23 17.60 -13.94
CA LYS A 78 2.89 16.62 -14.99
C LYS A 78 3.54 15.25 -14.74
N VAL A 79 4.80 15.21 -14.30
CA VAL A 79 5.49 13.95 -13.99
C VAL A 79 4.86 13.23 -12.80
N ARG A 80 4.54 13.94 -11.71
CA ARG A 80 3.83 13.34 -10.56
C ARG A 80 2.44 12.83 -10.94
N LYS A 81 1.75 13.54 -11.83
CA LYS A 81 0.48 13.10 -12.40
C LYS A 81 0.61 11.78 -13.15
N LEU A 82 1.68 11.57 -13.92
CA LEU A 82 1.96 10.28 -14.57
C LEU A 82 2.16 9.15 -13.55
N ALA A 83 2.84 9.42 -12.41
CA ALA A 83 2.94 8.46 -11.31
C ALA A 83 1.56 8.10 -10.72
N LEU A 84 0.65 9.07 -10.56
CA LEU A 84 -0.72 8.80 -10.12
C LEU A 84 -1.49 7.94 -11.15
N GLN A 85 -1.34 8.21 -12.44
CA GLN A 85 -1.97 7.40 -13.49
C GLN A 85 -1.43 5.97 -13.51
N ALA A 86 -0.12 5.77 -13.36
CA ALA A 86 0.47 4.44 -13.24
C ALA A 86 -0.06 3.68 -12.01
N ALA A 87 -0.27 4.37 -10.89
CA ALA A 87 -0.87 3.76 -9.69
C ALA A 87 -2.37 3.42 -9.86
N ALA A 88 -3.13 4.25 -10.58
CA ALA A 88 -4.51 3.96 -10.92
C ALA A 88 -4.65 2.80 -11.91
N HIS A 89 -3.66 2.58 -12.79
CA HIS A 89 -3.58 1.38 -13.60
C HIS A 89 -3.42 0.11 -12.74
N MET A 90 -2.64 0.21 -11.65
CA MET A 90 -2.56 -0.82 -10.59
C MET A 90 -3.79 -0.83 -9.66
N LYS A 91 -4.87 -0.13 -10.03
CA LYS A 91 -6.15 -0.06 -9.31
C LYS A 91 -6.04 0.38 -7.84
N TRP A 92 -4.98 1.08 -7.49
CA TRP A 92 -4.70 1.47 -6.10
C TRP A 92 -4.59 0.29 -5.11
N ASP A 93 -4.20 -0.90 -5.59
CA ASP A 93 -4.03 -2.07 -4.73
C ASP A 93 -2.88 -1.84 -3.73
N LEU A 94 -3.23 -1.64 -2.46
CA LEU A 94 -2.25 -1.38 -1.41
C LEU A 94 -1.31 -2.57 -1.15
N ASN A 95 -1.70 -3.81 -1.45
CA ASN A 95 -0.81 -4.96 -1.32
C ASN A 95 0.23 -4.98 -2.44
N GLU A 96 -0.18 -4.71 -3.69
CA GLU A 96 0.78 -4.60 -4.80
C GLU A 96 1.73 -3.43 -4.60
N LEU A 97 1.21 -2.28 -4.16
CA LEU A 97 2.05 -1.11 -3.84
C LEU A 97 3.00 -1.41 -2.67
N ASP A 98 2.55 -2.12 -1.63
CA ASP A 98 3.39 -2.53 -0.50
C ASP A 98 4.53 -3.47 -0.93
N ALA A 99 4.24 -4.42 -1.83
CA ALA A 99 5.21 -5.39 -2.33
C ALA A 99 6.25 -4.74 -3.27
N GLN A 100 5.83 -3.78 -4.10
CA GLN A 100 6.66 -3.26 -5.18
C GLN A 100 7.36 -1.93 -4.85
N LEU A 101 6.86 -1.15 -3.88
CA LEU A 101 7.34 0.21 -3.58
C LEU A 101 7.88 0.35 -2.14
N SER A 102 8.93 1.15 -1.99
CA SER A 102 9.44 1.52 -0.67
C SER A 102 8.44 2.41 0.08
N ILE A 103 8.55 2.47 1.42
CA ILE A 103 7.69 3.34 2.25
C ILE A 103 7.77 4.80 1.81
N SER A 104 8.95 5.27 1.42
CA SER A 104 9.13 6.64 0.96
C SER A 104 8.37 6.93 -0.34
N VAL A 105 8.44 6.02 -1.31
CA VAL A 105 7.72 6.18 -2.59
C VAL A 105 6.21 6.08 -2.37
N ARG A 106 5.73 5.16 -1.52
CA ARG A 106 4.30 5.08 -1.15
C ARG A 106 3.81 6.34 -0.46
N HIS A 107 4.58 6.87 0.49
CA HIS A 107 4.26 8.13 1.15
C HIS A 107 4.16 9.29 0.15
N GLN A 108 5.11 9.39 -0.79
CA GLN A 108 5.06 10.41 -1.85
C GLN A 108 3.83 10.23 -2.74
N LEU A 109 3.56 9.01 -3.21
CA LEU A 109 2.43 8.69 -4.07
C LEU A 109 1.09 9.07 -3.44
N LEU A 110 0.84 8.59 -2.22
CA LEU A 110 -0.43 8.85 -1.52
C LEU A 110 -0.54 10.32 -1.09
N SER A 111 0.57 10.98 -0.73
CA SER A 111 0.56 12.43 -0.46
C SER A 111 0.24 13.25 -1.71
N GLU A 112 0.71 12.85 -2.89
CA GLU A 112 0.35 13.51 -4.15
C GLU A 112 -1.11 13.26 -4.54
N LEU A 113 -1.64 12.05 -4.30
CA LEU A 113 -3.07 11.78 -4.49
C LEU A 113 -3.92 12.67 -3.58
N MET A 114 -3.55 12.77 -2.30
CA MET A 114 -4.20 13.65 -1.33
C MET A 114 -4.23 15.10 -1.82
N LYS A 115 -3.09 15.63 -2.28
CA LYS A 115 -3.03 16.98 -2.86
C LYS A 115 -3.92 17.13 -4.10
N ALA A 116 -3.88 16.16 -5.02
CA ALA A 116 -4.67 16.18 -6.25
C ALA A 116 -6.18 16.16 -5.97
N CYS A 117 -6.61 15.50 -4.88
CA CYS A 117 -8.01 15.40 -4.48
C CYS A 117 -8.44 16.46 -3.44
N HIS A 118 -7.59 17.47 -3.20
CA HIS A 118 -7.80 18.52 -2.19
C HIS A 118 -8.05 17.99 -0.77
N ALA A 119 -7.51 16.80 -0.48
CA ALA A 119 -7.65 16.16 0.82
C ALA A 119 -6.61 16.71 1.81
N VAL A 120 -7.07 17.01 3.02
CA VAL A 120 -6.26 17.63 4.08
C VAL A 120 -6.29 16.77 5.35
N THR A 121 -5.18 16.77 6.09
CA THR A 121 -5.05 16.05 7.36
C THR A 121 -4.71 17.03 8.49
N PRO A 122 -5.49 17.11 9.58
CA PRO A 122 -6.74 16.39 9.80
C PRO A 122 -7.87 16.88 8.88
N PRO A 123 -8.83 16.00 8.51
CA PRO A 123 -9.97 16.41 7.69
C PRO A 123 -10.91 17.35 8.47
N PRO A 124 -11.66 18.23 7.77
CA PRO A 124 -12.64 19.10 8.40
C PRO A 124 -13.70 18.29 9.17
N GLN A 125 -14.01 18.71 10.39
CA GLN A 125 -15.04 18.07 11.21
C GLN A 125 -16.42 18.18 10.54
N ASN A 126 -17.21 17.12 10.61
CA ASN A 126 -18.60 17.04 10.13
C ASN A 126 -18.82 17.29 8.62
N ALA A 127 -17.76 17.23 7.80
CA ALA A 127 -17.88 17.43 6.35
C ALA A 127 -17.99 16.13 5.55
N LEU A 128 -17.94 14.97 6.19
CA LEU A 128 -17.74 13.69 5.52
C LEU A 128 -18.80 13.39 4.44
N GLU A 129 -20.07 13.67 4.71
CA GLU A 129 -21.17 13.42 3.78
C GLU A 129 -21.16 14.36 2.56
N SER A 130 -20.57 15.55 2.70
CA SER A 130 -20.47 16.55 1.62
C SER A 130 -19.14 16.51 0.86
N MET A 131 -18.20 15.67 1.28
CA MET A 131 -16.92 15.48 0.58
C MET A 131 -17.13 14.76 -0.75
N HIS A 132 -16.35 15.17 -1.76
CA HIS A 132 -16.27 14.46 -3.03
C HIS A 132 -15.65 13.06 -2.84
N ASP A 133 -16.10 12.08 -3.63
CA ASP A 133 -15.66 10.68 -3.49
C ASP A 133 -14.15 10.50 -3.66
N HIS A 134 -13.53 11.25 -4.58
CA HIS A 134 -12.07 11.27 -4.75
C HIS A 134 -11.36 11.78 -3.49
N THR A 135 -11.92 12.77 -2.78
CA THR A 135 -11.37 13.27 -1.52
C THR A 135 -11.49 12.22 -0.41
N ILE A 136 -12.66 11.57 -0.30
CA ILE A 136 -12.89 10.48 0.68
C ILE A 136 -11.94 9.31 0.38
N SER A 137 -11.87 8.86 -0.87
CA SER A 137 -11.05 7.71 -1.25
C SER A 137 -9.55 7.98 -1.08
N ALA A 138 -9.07 9.19 -1.38
CA ALA A 138 -7.68 9.56 -1.11
C ALA A 138 -7.34 9.49 0.40
N LEU A 139 -8.23 10.04 1.25
CA LEU A 139 -8.11 9.96 2.71
C LEU A 139 -8.11 8.51 3.19
N VAL A 140 -9.06 7.71 2.72
CA VAL A 140 -9.19 6.29 3.08
C VAL A 140 -7.94 5.52 2.68
N LEU A 141 -7.43 5.67 1.45
CA LEU A 141 -6.21 4.99 1.02
C LEU A 141 -5.00 5.40 1.87
N TYR A 142 -4.81 6.71 2.08
CA TYR A 142 -3.70 7.23 2.87
C TYR A 142 -3.76 6.72 4.32
N TYR A 143 -4.92 6.78 4.96
CA TYR A 143 -5.10 6.37 6.35
C TYR A 143 -5.08 4.85 6.54
N ARG A 144 -5.63 4.06 5.61
CA ARG A 144 -5.48 2.61 5.63
C ARG A 144 -4.02 2.18 5.49
N TRP A 145 -3.30 2.75 4.51
CA TRP A 145 -1.86 2.51 4.37
C TRP A 145 -1.10 2.94 5.63
N SER A 146 -1.45 4.09 6.22
CA SER A 146 -0.82 4.58 7.45
C SER A 146 -1.04 3.63 8.62
N ALA A 147 -2.26 3.13 8.81
CA ALA A 147 -2.59 2.13 9.81
C ALA A 147 -1.75 0.85 9.64
N ARG A 148 -1.67 0.31 8.41
CA ARG A 148 -0.85 -0.86 8.07
C ARG A 148 0.63 -0.65 8.39
N ILE A 149 1.17 0.52 8.06
CA ILE A 149 2.59 0.83 8.29
C ILE A 149 2.90 1.04 9.78
N VAL A 150 2.03 1.73 10.52
CA VAL A 150 2.17 1.90 11.96
C VAL A 150 2.07 0.55 12.66
N MET A 151 1.09 -0.29 12.28
CA MET A 151 0.94 -1.66 12.77
C MET A 151 2.21 -2.49 12.50
N LYS A 152 2.67 -2.58 11.25
CA LYS A 152 3.91 -3.32 10.89
C LYS A 152 5.16 -2.79 11.61
N SER A 153 5.13 -1.55 12.11
CA SER A 153 6.24 -0.97 12.87
C SER A 153 6.35 -1.46 14.32
N THR A 154 5.32 -2.12 14.85
CA THR A 154 5.35 -2.72 16.19
C THR A 154 6.04 -4.09 16.21
N PHE A 155 6.25 -4.69 15.03
CA PHE A 155 6.89 -5.98 14.91
C PHE A 155 8.40 -5.88 15.18
N PRO A 156 9.00 -6.84 15.90
CA PRO A 156 10.45 -6.93 16.07
C PRO A 156 11.13 -7.00 14.69
N ARG A 157 11.95 -6.00 14.36
CA ARG A 157 12.78 -6.09 13.16
C ARG A 157 13.86 -7.13 13.41
N LYS A 158 14.06 -8.04 12.45
CA LYS A 158 15.31 -8.82 12.39
C LYS A 158 16.46 -7.80 12.42
N PRO A 159 17.43 -7.93 13.35
CA PRO A 159 18.64 -7.11 13.30
C PRO A 159 19.16 -7.23 11.87
N GLY A 160 19.27 -6.10 11.17
CA GLY A 160 19.71 -6.08 9.78
C GLY A 160 20.94 -6.97 9.68
N GLY A 161 20.82 -8.07 8.92
CA GLY A 161 21.91 -9.02 8.79
C GLY A 161 23.15 -8.22 8.44
N ARG A 162 24.20 -8.35 9.26
CA ARG A 162 25.49 -7.72 8.97
C ARG A 162 25.77 -8.02 7.50
N ILE A 163 25.71 -6.99 6.66
CA ILE A 163 26.13 -7.10 5.27
C ILE A 163 27.59 -7.48 5.40
N THR A 164 27.90 -8.76 5.21
CA THR A 164 29.27 -9.23 5.10
C THR A 164 29.72 -8.69 3.75
N PRO A 165 30.55 -7.64 3.71
CA PRO A 165 30.84 -6.98 2.46
C PRO A 165 31.66 -7.91 1.60
N THR A 166 31.22 -8.16 0.37
CA THR A 166 32.02 -8.86 -0.63
C THR A 166 33.23 -8.03 -1.08
N VAL A 167 33.29 -6.73 -0.76
CA VAL A 167 34.43 -5.83 -1.09
C VAL A 167 34.64 -4.75 0.01
N PRO A 168 35.87 -4.59 0.56
CA PRO A 168 36.17 -3.61 1.63
C PRO A 168 35.93 -2.13 1.28
N GLN A 169 35.96 -1.77 0.00
CA GLN A 169 35.86 -0.37 -0.46
C GLN A 169 34.41 0.15 -0.61
N ALA A 170 33.41 -0.72 -0.68
CA ALA A 170 32.00 -0.32 -0.84
C ALA A 170 31.27 -0.08 0.49
N VAL A 171 31.89 -0.46 1.63
CA VAL A 171 31.28 -0.48 2.97
C VAL A 171 30.79 0.89 3.43
N PRO A 172 31.56 1.99 3.33
CA PRO A 172 31.12 3.28 3.83
C PRO A 172 29.94 3.84 3.03
N TYR A 173 29.94 3.66 1.70
CA TYR A 173 28.90 4.19 0.82
C TYR A 173 27.56 3.43 1.00
N GLN A 174 27.60 2.11 1.08
CA GLN A 174 26.41 1.28 1.28
C GLN A 174 25.81 1.45 2.68
N ALA A 175 26.65 1.52 3.72
CA ALA A 175 26.19 1.78 5.09
C ALA A 175 25.50 3.16 5.20
N ASN A 176 26.09 4.19 4.58
CA ASN A 176 25.51 5.54 4.57
C ASN A 176 24.20 5.61 3.78
N ALA A 177 24.06 4.87 2.68
CA ALA A 177 22.82 4.81 1.92
C ALA A 177 21.68 4.14 2.71
N GLN A 178 21.96 2.99 3.34
CA GLN A 178 20.99 2.28 4.16
C GLN A 178 20.56 3.12 5.37
N GLN A 179 21.50 3.78 6.04
CA GLN A 179 21.21 4.65 7.17
C GLN A 179 20.24 5.78 6.79
N ARG A 180 20.45 6.45 5.64
CA ARG A 180 19.53 7.49 5.15
C ARG A 180 18.13 6.96 4.88
N MET A 181 18.03 5.73 4.35
CA MET A 181 16.72 5.10 4.11
C MET A 181 16.00 4.80 5.43
N ASP A 182 16.72 4.34 6.46
CA ASP A 182 16.15 4.08 7.78
C ASP A 182 15.75 5.37 8.51
N GLU A 183 16.56 6.43 8.42
CA GLU A 183 16.22 7.76 8.93
C GLU A 183 14.94 8.31 8.30
N LEU A 184 14.85 8.28 6.96
CA LEU A 184 13.66 8.72 6.23
C LEU A 184 12.43 7.88 6.58
N ARG A 185 12.60 6.56 6.71
CA ARG A 185 11.53 5.67 7.16
C ARG A 185 11.04 6.04 8.56
N ASN A 186 11.95 6.28 9.49
CA ASN A 186 11.60 6.62 10.87
C ASN A 186 10.95 8.01 10.95
N GLN A 187 11.37 8.97 10.12
CA GLN A 187 10.72 10.26 10.00
C GLN A 187 9.28 10.11 9.52
N ILE A 188 9.03 9.35 8.45
CA ILE A 188 7.68 9.07 7.95
C ILE A 188 6.86 8.40 9.06
N LEU A 189 7.38 7.35 9.69
CA LEU A 189 6.69 6.67 10.80
C LEU A 189 6.33 7.62 11.95
N GLY A 190 7.20 8.58 12.27
CA GLY A 190 6.92 9.62 13.26
C GLY A 190 5.70 10.47 12.89
N ILE A 191 5.61 10.91 11.63
CA ILE A 191 4.46 11.67 11.11
C ILE A 191 3.18 10.83 11.21
N LEU A 192 3.22 9.58 10.75
CA LEU A 192 2.04 8.70 10.75
C LEU A 192 1.54 8.43 12.18
N LYS A 193 2.45 8.20 13.14
CA LYS A 193 2.09 8.01 14.54
C LYS A 193 1.44 9.24 15.17
N GLN A 194 1.89 10.44 14.81
CA GLN A 194 1.28 11.69 15.27
C GLN A 194 -0.14 11.90 14.72
N GLN A 195 -0.43 11.35 13.54
CA GLN A 195 -1.74 11.48 12.89
C GLN A 195 -2.79 10.49 13.41
N LEU A 196 -2.42 9.48 14.22
CA LEU A 196 -3.33 8.43 14.70
C LEU A 196 -4.60 8.97 15.37
N SER A 197 -4.48 10.04 16.16
CA SER A 197 -5.59 10.67 16.88
C SER A 197 -6.65 11.27 15.95
N SER A 198 -6.28 11.62 14.71
CA SER A 198 -7.21 12.07 13.66
C SER A 198 -7.63 10.95 12.72
N MET A 199 -6.73 9.99 12.47
CA MET A 199 -6.91 8.89 11.54
C MET A 199 -7.96 7.90 12.00
N VAL A 200 -7.86 7.42 13.25
CA VAL A 200 -8.76 6.39 13.78
C VAL A 200 -10.21 6.89 13.81
N PRO A 201 -10.53 8.08 14.37
CA PRO A 201 -11.90 8.57 14.36
C PRO A 201 -12.45 8.83 12.96
N PHE A 202 -11.61 9.26 12.00
CA PHE A 202 -12.05 9.43 10.62
C PHE A 202 -12.44 8.09 9.98
N LEU A 203 -11.60 7.06 10.12
CA LEU A 203 -11.91 5.74 9.57
C LEU A 203 -13.15 5.13 10.25
N GLU A 204 -13.35 5.33 11.55
CA GLU A 204 -14.57 4.95 12.26
C GLU A 204 -15.79 5.71 11.75
N ALA A 205 -15.66 7.03 11.48
CA ALA A 205 -16.74 7.81 10.89
C ALA A 205 -17.16 7.29 9.51
N ILE A 206 -16.21 6.79 8.69
CA ILE A 206 -16.55 6.14 7.41
C ILE A 206 -17.46 4.93 7.63
N LEU A 207 -17.15 4.09 8.63
CA LEU A 207 -17.96 2.90 8.95
C LEU A 207 -19.39 3.25 9.38
N HIS A 208 -19.62 4.44 9.93
CA HIS A 208 -20.92 4.86 10.45
C HIS A 208 -21.73 5.75 9.51
N HIS A 209 -21.08 6.52 8.64
CA HIS A 209 -21.74 7.56 7.85
C HIS A 209 -21.74 7.30 6.35
N ILE A 210 -20.87 6.41 5.84
CA ILE A 210 -20.81 6.10 4.41
C ILE A 210 -21.47 4.75 4.17
N GLU A 211 -22.74 4.77 3.75
CA GLU A 211 -23.54 3.57 3.43
C GLU A 211 -23.76 3.39 1.92
N ARG A 212 -22.86 3.96 1.11
CA ARG A 212 -22.94 3.96 -0.35
C ARG A 212 -21.58 3.60 -0.95
N PRO A 213 -21.52 3.15 -2.22
CA PRO A 213 -20.26 3.04 -2.92
C PRO A 213 -19.54 4.39 -2.99
N ILE A 214 -18.21 4.32 -2.98
CA ILE A 214 -17.31 5.43 -3.29
C ILE A 214 -16.49 5.10 -4.53
N TYR A 215 -15.91 6.11 -5.15
CA TYR A 215 -15.22 5.99 -6.42
C TYR A 215 -13.79 6.50 -6.29
N LEU A 216 -12.84 5.67 -6.68
CA LEU A 216 -11.43 6.04 -6.78
C LEU A 216 -11.14 6.61 -8.17
N PRO A 217 -10.28 7.64 -8.26
CA PRO A 217 -9.85 8.17 -9.56
C PRO A 217 -9.22 7.08 -10.42
N SER A 218 -9.75 6.87 -11.62
CA SER A 218 -9.12 5.99 -12.62
C SER A 218 -7.96 6.67 -13.36
N TYR A 219 -7.31 5.91 -14.23
CA TYR A 219 -6.25 6.42 -15.11
C TYR A 219 -6.73 7.63 -15.93
N GLU A 220 -7.95 7.54 -16.47
CA GLU A 220 -8.60 8.58 -17.28
C GLU A 220 -8.92 9.82 -16.44
N THR A 221 -9.54 9.62 -15.28
CA THR A 221 -9.94 10.72 -14.38
C THR A 221 -8.73 11.48 -13.87
N ILE A 222 -7.65 10.78 -13.52
CA ILE A 222 -6.40 11.44 -13.14
C ILE A 222 -5.84 12.22 -14.32
N GLY A 223 -5.96 11.72 -15.56
CA GLY A 223 -5.50 12.40 -16.77
C GLY A 223 -6.17 13.74 -17.05
N ALA A 224 -7.39 13.96 -16.54
CA ALA A 224 -8.17 15.20 -16.74
C ALA A 224 -7.54 16.43 -16.08
N GLU A 225 -7.87 17.64 -16.54
CA GLU A 225 -7.25 18.87 -16.04
C GLU A 225 -7.59 19.17 -14.57
N GLN A 226 -8.77 18.76 -14.11
CA GLN A 226 -9.25 19.07 -12.77
C GLN A 226 -9.95 17.86 -12.13
N LEU A 227 -9.26 17.20 -11.19
CA LEU A 227 -9.90 16.18 -10.33
C LEU A 227 -10.95 16.83 -9.43
N CYS A 228 -11.94 16.05 -9.00
CA CYS A 228 -13.05 16.50 -8.15
C CYS A 228 -13.94 17.60 -8.77
N SER A 229 -13.97 17.73 -10.10
CA SER A 229 -14.75 18.78 -10.79
C SER A 229 -16.00 18.26 -11.51
N THR A 230 -16.02 16.96 -11.85
CA THR A 230 -17.11 16.33 -12.60
C THR A 230 -17.73 15.20 -11.79
N ASP A 231 -19.07 15.17 -11.72
CA ASP A 231 -19.82 14.06 -11.10
C ASP A 231 -19.91 12.81 -11.99
N ASP A 232 -19.34 12.84 -13.21
CA ASP A 232 -19.27 11.67 -14.08
C ASP A 232 -18.22 10.68 -13.56
N LYS A 233 -18.70 9.64 -12.89
CA LYS A 233 -17.92 8.56 -12.27
C LYS A 233 -17.92 7.29 -13.13
N SER A 234 -18.40 7.35 -14.37
CA SER A 234 -18.60 6.18 -15.23
C SER A 234 -17.31 5.42 -15.55
N VAL A 235 -16.18 6.11 -15.52
CA VAL A 235 -14.84 5.56 -15.78
C VAL A 235 -14.02 5.33 -14.51
N ASP A 236 -14.54 5.71 -13.34
CA ASP A 236 -13.84 5.54 -12.07
C ASP A 236 -13.94 4.12 -11.52
N ILE A 237 -13.04 3.79 -10.60
CA ILE A 237 -13.01 2.49 -9.95
C ILE A 237 -14.00 2.54 -8.79
N MET A 238 -15.15 1.88 -8.97
CA MET A 238 -16.16 1.75 -7.91
C MET A 238 -15.67 0.80 -6.81
N VAL A 239 -15.87 1.20 -5.56
CA VAL A 239 -15.68 0.37 -4.37
C VAL A 239 -16.99 0.27 -3.61
N SER A 240 -17.46 -0.96 -3.40
CA SER A 240 -18.72 -1.18 -2.71
C SER A 240 -18.63 -0.77 -1.24
N CYS A 241 -19.78 -0.51 -0.62
CA CYS A 241 -19.85 -0.22 0.81
C CYS A 241 -19.32 -1.40 1.64
N GLU A 242 -19.63 -2.63 1.21
CA GLU A 242 -19.17 -3.86 1.86
C GLU A 242 -17.66 -4.03 1.76
N GLU A 243 -17.05 -3.80 0.59
CA GLU A 243 -15.58 -3.84 0.43
C GLU A 243 -14.90 -2.79 1.30
N LEU A 244 -15.44 -1.56 1.29
CA LEU A 244 -14.93 -0.45 2.07
C LEU A 244 -14.95 -0.75 3.57
N HIS A 245 -16.12 -1.17 4.08
CA HIS A 245 -16.32 -1.43 5.50
C HIS A 245 -15.56 -2.65 5.98
N ALA A 246 -15.53 -3.74 5.19
CA ALA A 246 -14.76 -4.93 5.52
C ALA A 246 -13.28 -4.58 5.72
N GLN A 247 -12.72 -3.87 4.74
CA GLN A 247 -11.30 -3.60 4.68
C GLN A 247 -10.85 -2.54 5.70
N ILE A 248 -11.66 -1.50 5.95
CA ILE A 248 -11.38 -0.52 7.02
C ILE A 248 -11.46 -1.20 8.39
N SER A 249 -12.48 -2.03 8.62
CA SER A 249 -12.62 -2.77 9.88
C SER A 249 -11.42 -3.69 10.11
N TYR A 250 -10.93 -4.40 9.08
CA TYR A 250 -9.72 -5.21 9.19
C TYR A 250 -8.48 -4.38 9.57
N ASP A 251 -8.21 -3.29 8.83
CA ASP A 251 -7.03 -2.46 9.07
C ASP A 251 -7.07 -1.80 10.47
N LEU A 252 -8.25 -1.35 10.93
CA LEU A 252 -8.46 -0.84 12.30
C LEU A 252 -8.29 -1.94 13.35
N GLY A 253 -8.82 -3.15 13.08
CA GLY A 253 -8.65 -4.32 13.94
C GLY A 253 -7.18 -4.65 14.17
N CYS A 254 -6.39 -4.73 13.10
CA CYS A 254 -4.95 -4.96 13.19
C CYS A 254 -4.23 -3.86 13.97
N LEU A 255 -4.62 -2.59 13.75
CA LEU A 255 -4.04 -1.46 14.48
C LEU A 255 -4.36 -1.51 15.98
N HIS A 256 -5.62 -1.77 16.35
CA HIS A 256 -6.04 -1.91 17.75
C HIS A 256 -5.34 -3.11 18.42
N PHE A 257 -5.24 -4.24 17.71
CA PHE A 257 -4.53 -5.43 18.19
C PHE A 257 -3.07 -5.11 18.50
N ALA A 258 -2.38 -4.41 17.60
CA ALA A 258 -0.98 -4.01 17.79
C ALA A 258 -0.77 -3.05 18.99
N HIS A 259 -1.82 -2.34 19.40
CA HIS A 259 -1.80 -1.47 20.58
C HIS A 259 -2.37 -2.16 21.84
N ASN A 260 -2.63 -3.47 21.79
CA ASN A 260 -3.20 -4.28 22.87
C ASN A 260 -4.66 -3.93 23.25
N PHE A 261 -5.41 -3.27 22.39
CA PHE A 261 -6.85 -3.04 22.56
C PHE A 261 -7.64 -4.22 21.98
N PHE A 262 -7.53 -5.39 22.63
CA PHE A 262 -8.00 -6.67 22.08
C PHE A 262 -9.52 -6.80 22.01
N ASP A 263 -10.23 -6.14 22.91
CA ASP A 263 -11.69 -6.01 22.91
C ASP A 263 -12.16 -5.30 21.62
N LYS A 264 -11.66 -4.08 21.40
CA LYS A 264 -11.99 -3.28 20.23
C LYS A 264 -11.49 -3.91 18.94
N ALA A 265 -10.30 -4.52 18.95
CA ALA A 265 -9.79 -5.28 17.82
C ALA A 265 -10.73 -6.43 17.45
N GLY A 266 -11.21 -7.19 18.43
CA GLY A 266 -12.17 -8.27 18.25
C GLY A 266 -13.47 -7.82 17.59
N GLU A 267 -14.04 -6.70 18.05
CA GLU A 267 -15.24 -6.09 17.44
C GLU A 267 -15.00 -5.74 15.96
N MET A 268 -13.87 -5.09 15.66
CA MET A 268 -13.51 -4.73 14.29
C MET A 268 -13.32 -5.97 13.39
N PHE A 269 -12.68 -7.03 13.88
CA PHE A 269 -12.53 -8.26 13.11
C PHE A 269 -13.87 -8.99 12.90
N ILE A 270 -14.80 -8.93 13.86
CA ILE A 270 -16.16 -9.45 13.66
C ILE A 270 -16.86 -8.67 12.56
N ASN A 271 -16.81 -7.33 12.60
CA ASN A 271 -17.38 -6.47 11.58
C ASN A 271 -16.80 -6.78 10.20
N ALA A 272 -15.48 -6.91 10.09
CA ALA A 272 -14.80 -7.27 8.85
C ALA A 272 -15.37 -8.56 8.24
N ARG A 273 -15.51 -9.62 9.06
CA ARG A 273 -16.06 -10.91 8.63
C ARG A 273 -17.51 -10.80 8.18
N GLU A 274 -18.35 -10.07 8.90
CA GLU A 274 -19.77 -9.93 8.53
C GLU A 274 -19.96 -9.15 7.23
N TRP A 275 -19.14 -8.13 6.98
CA TRP A 275 -19.14 -7.42 5.70
C TRP A 275 -18.62 -8.28 4.56
N MET A 276 -17.55 -9.06 4.78
CA MET A 276 -17.03 -10.00 3.76
C MET A 276 -18.09 -10.99 3.27
N LYS A 277 -18.99 -11.46 4.14
CA LYS A 277 -20.10 -12.37 3.74
C LYS A 277 -21.09 -11.72 2.78
N ARG A 278 -21.17 -10.38 2.75
CA ARG A 278 -22.10 -9.62 1.92
C ARG A 278 -21.48 -9.21 0.57
N ILE A 279 -20.19 -9.39 0.38
CA ILE A 279 -19.51 -9.14 -0.89
C ILE A 279 -19.97 -10.20 -1.90
N THR A 280 -20.84 -9.80 -2.82
CA THR A 280 -21.44 -10.67 -3.84
C THR A 280 -20.59 -10.78 -5.11
N SER A 281 -19.67 -9.84 -5.31
CA SER A 281 -18.75 -9.83 -6.44
C SER A 281 -17.67 -10.90 -6.28
N HIS A 282 -17.50 -11.75 -7.28
CA HIS A 282 -16.38 -12.70 -7.36
C HIS A 282 -15.02 -12.01 -7.61
N GLN A 283 -15.00 -10.71 -7.90
CA GLN A 283 -13.80 -9.90 -8.12
C GLN A 283 -13.90 -8.62 -7.29
N SER A 284 -13.51 -8.73 -6.02
CA SER A 284 -13.27 -7.57 -5.16
C SER A 284 -11.88 -7.03 -5.49
N ALA A 285 -11.79 -5.82 -6.02
CA ALA A 285 -10.52 -5.18 -6.37
C ALA A 285 -9.94 -4.37 -5.20
N PHE A 286 -10.75 -4.08 -4.17
CA PHE A 286 -10.35 -3.22 -3.05
C PHE A 286 -10.22 -3.96 -1.72
N CYS A 287 -11.08 -4.95 -1.48
CA CYS A 287 -11.01 -5.81 -0.29
C CYS A 287 -10.17 -7.05 -0.60
N SER A 288 -9.07 -7.19 0.13
CA SER A 288 -8.03 -8.20 -0.08
C SER A 288 -7.70 -8.93 1.23
N ILE A 289 -8.70 -9.16 2.08
CA ILE A 289 -8.50 -9.74 3.41
C ILE A 289 -8.27 -11.24 3.29
N ASP A 290 -7.15 -11.72 3.82
CA ASP A 290 -6.91 -13.15 3.98
C ASP A 290 -7.81 -13.73 5.09
N LYS A 291 -8.64 -14.70 4.71
CA LYS A 291 -9.65 -15.27 5.61
C LYS A 291 -9.01 -16.01 6.78
N GLU A 292 -7.94 -16.76 6.54
CA GLU A 292 -7.25 -17.51 7.59
C GLU A 292 -6.58 -16.60 8.62
N THR A 293 -5.98 -15.50 8.15
CA THR A 293 -5.36 -14.48 9.01
C THR A 293 -6.42 -13.75 9.82
N LEU A 294 -7.55 -13.37 9.22
CA LEU A 294 -8.69 -12.80 9.95
C LEU A 294 -9.21 -13.74 11.05
N GLU A 295 -9.40 -15.02 10.74
CA GLU A 295 -9.82 -16.03 11.73
C GLU A 295 -8.79 -16.17 12.87
N SER A 296 -7.50 -16.14 12.53
CA SER A 296 -6.41 -16.17 13.52
C SER A 296 -6.48 -14.98 14.48
N TYR A 297 -6.72 -13.78 13.97
CA TYR A 297 -6.93 -12.58 14.77
C TYR A 297 -8.17 -12.66 15.68
N GLN A 298 -9.29 -13.19 15.16
CA GLN A 298 -10.52 -13.35 15.96
C GLN A 298 -10.31 -14.31 17.13
N ILE A 299 -9.66 -15.45 16.87
CA ILE A 299 -9.30 -16.43 17.92
C ILE A 299 -8.37 -15.79 18.94
N ALA A 300 -7.35 -15.06 18.48
CA ALA A 300 -6.41 -14.36 19.35
C ALA A 300 -7.11 -13.36 20.28
N CYS A 301 -7.98 -12.51 19.74
CA CYS A 301 -8.72 -11.53 20.53
C CYS A 301 -9.61 -12.21 21.58
N HIS A 302 -10.36 -13.25 21.20
CA HIS A 302 -11.21 -13.98 22.14
C HIS A 302 -10.39 -14.58 23.29
N MET A 303 -9.27 -15.23 23.01
CA MET A 303 -8.41 -15.85 24.03
C MET A 303 -7.76 -14.81 24.96
N LEU A 304 -7.41 -13.63 24.44
CA LEU A 304 -6.77 -12.56 25.22
C LEU A 304 -7.76 -11.79 26.09
N VAL A 305 -9.04 -11.73 25.71
CA VAL A 305 -10.10 -11.03 26.47
C VAL A 305 -10.83 -11.98 27.42
N LYS A 306 -11.07 -13.23 27.00
CA LYS A 306 -11.89 -14.23 27.70
C LYS A 306 -11.21 -15.62 27.68
N PRO A 307 -10.08 -15.80 28.39
CA PRO A 307 -9.30 -17.04 28.35
C PRO A 307 -10.05 -18.27 28.90
N ASP A 308 -11.01 -18.06 29.80
CA ASP A 308 -11.76 -19.13 30.47
C ASP A 308 -13.06 -19.51 29.75
N GLU A 309 -13.48 -18.73 28.73
CA GLU A 309 -14.69 -19.05 27.95
C GLU A 309 -14.34 -19.97 26.77
N PRO A 310 -15.03 -21.11 26.61
CA PRO A 310 -14.89 -21.92 25.41
C PRO A 310 -15.29 -21.06 24.20
N LEU A 311 -14.51 -21.13 23.12
CA LEU A 311 -14.86 -20.40 21.91
C LEU A 311 -16.20 -20.92 21.38
N SER A 312 -17.04 -19.99 20.94
CA SER A 312 -18.32 -20.27 20.30
C SER A 312 -18.16 -21.18 19.07
N ASN A 313 -19.12 -22.10 18.87
CA ASN A 313 -19.25 -22.94 17.66
C ASN A 313 -19.35 -22.16 16.34
N SER A 314 -19.41 -20.82 16.39
CA SER A 314 -19.44 -19.93 15.22
C SER A 314 -18.08 -19.71 14.55
N ILE A 315 -16.98 -20.24 15.09
CA ILE A 315 -15.65 -20.21 14.46
C ILE A 315 -15.33 -21.63 13.95
N PRO A 316 -15.34 -21.88 12.63
CA PRO A 316 -14.94 -23.17 12.07
C PRO A 316 -13.47 -23.45 12.41
N TYR A 317 -13.14 -24.67 12.86
CA TYR A 317 -11.74 -25.06 13.13
C TYR A 317 -11.27 -26.11 12.13
N GLU A 318 -10.20 -25.80 11.40
CA GLU A 318 -9.40 -26.80 10.68
C GLU A 318 -8.28 -27.37 11.57
N HIS A 319 -7.93 -28.64 11.35
CA HIS A 319 -6.85 -29.32 12.07
C HIS A 319 -5.50 -28.64 11.77
N GLY A 320 -4.83 -28.10 12.80
CA GLY A 320 -3.50 -27.48 12.67
C GLY A 320 -3.48 -25.96 12.90
N CYS A 321 -4.64 -25.32 13.09
CA CYS A 321 -4.72 -23.88 13.35
C CYS A 321 -4.09 -23.47 14.69
N ILE A 322 -3.77 -22.17 14.83
CA ILE A 322 -3.19 -21.56 16.03
C ILE A 322 -3.95 -21.92 17.30
N TYR A 323 -5.27 -22.10 17.18
CA TYR A 323 -6.15 -22.57 18.24
C TYR A 323 -5.72 -23.91 18.82
N MET A 324 -5.35 -24.91 18.02
CA MET A 324 -4.89 -26.20 18.56
C MET A 324 -3.56 -26.08 19.29
N LYS A 325 -2.64 -25.22 18.80
CA LYS A 325 -1.38 -24.93 19.51
C LYS A 325 -1.64 -24.25 20.85
N VAL A 326 -2.57 -23.30 20.87
CA VAL A 326 -3.00 -22.53 22.05
C VAL A 326 -3.72 -23.42 23.07
N VAL A 327 -4.70 -24.23 22.64
CA VAL A 327 -5.42 -25.20 23.48
C VAL A 327 -4.46 -26.24 24.06
N ASN A 328 -3.49 -26.71 23.28
CA ASN A 328 -2.49 -27.65 23.79
C ASN A 328 -1.57 -26.99 24.84
N CYS A 329 -1.16 -25.73 24.65
CA CYS A 329 -0.43 -24.97 25.68
C CYS A 329 -1.27 -24.75 26.94
N LEU A 330 -2.54 -24.35 26.81
CA LEU A 330 -3.46 -24.15 27.95
C LEU A 330 -3.71 -25.47 28.72
N LYS A 331 -3.84 -26.60 28.01
CA LYS A 331 -3.97 -27.93 28.61
C LYS A 331 -2.72 -28.35 29.39
N GLN A 332 -1.54 -27.88 29.00
CA GLN A 332 -0.28 -28.25 29.63
C GLN A 332 -0.05 -27.57 30.99
N LYS A 333 -0.87 -26.59 31.41
CA LYS A 333 -0.82 -25.87 32.72
C LYS A 333 0.52 -25.25 33.15
N GLU A 334 1.61 -25.53 32.45
CA GLU A 334 2.98 -25.11 32.79
C GLU A 334 3.37 -23.76 32.18
N LYS A 335 2.59 -23.25 31.21
CA LYS A 335 2.89 -22.00 30.52
C LYS A 335 1.84 -20.94 30.84
N GLY A 336 2.29 -19.80 31.36
CA GLY A 336 1.41 -18.70 31.75
C GLY A 336 0.71 -18.05 30.55
N ILE A 337 -0.41 -17.36 30.78
CA ILE A 337 -1.16 -16.60 29.75
C ILE A 337 -0.27 -15.64 28.95
N HIS A 338 0.81 -15.12 29.57
CA HIS A 338 1.77 -14.23 28.92
C HIS A 338 2.56 -14.91 27.79
N GLU A 339 2.98 -16.17 27.97
CA GLU A 339 3.75 -16.91 26.96
C GLU A 339 2.86 -17.36 25.79
N LEU A 340 1.57 -17.56 26.06
CA LEU A 340 0.53 -17.81 25.07
C LEU A 340 0.32 -16.60 24.15
N LYS A 341 0.29 -15.40 24.76
CA LYS A 341 0.21 -14.12 24.05
C LYS A 341 1.38 -13.95 23.10
N ASP A 342 2.61 -14.18 23.56
CA ASP A 342 3.81 -14.03 22.74
C ASP A 342 3.82 -14.99 21.53
N LEU A 343 3.35 -16.24 21.72
CA LEU A 343 3.26 -17.24 20.65
C LEU A 343 2.20 -16.90 19.60
N ILE A 344 1.04 -16.40 20.03
CA ILE A 344 -0.04 -15.95 19.14
C ILE A 344 0.42 -14.76 18.31
N ILE A 345 1.06 -13.79 18.98
CA ILE A 345 1.61 -12.60 18.36
C ILE A 345 2.70 -12.99 17.34
N GLU A 346 3.61 -13.91 17.68
CA GLU A 346 4.70 -14.32 16.79
C GLU A 346 4.21 -15.02 15.50
N ASP A 347 3.17 -15.87 15.58
CA ASP A 347 2.62 -16.55 14.40
C ASP A 347 1.88 -15.57 13.48
N ILE A 348 1.09 -14.65 14.05
CA ILE A 348 0.47 -13.53 13.31
C ILE A 348 1.55 -12.69 12.63
N TYR A 349 2.65 -12.37 13.34
CA TYR A 349 3.75 -11.59 12.79
C TYR A 349 4.43 -12.31 11.62
N LYS A 350 4.54 -13.64 11.68
CA LYS A 350 5.11 -14.42 10.57
C LYS A 350 4.22 -14.34 9.33
N LYS A 351 2.90 -14.43 9.47
CA LYS A 351 1.94 -14.35 8.36
C LYS A 351 1.86 -12.95 7.75
N GLU A 352 1.90 -11.90 8.56
CA GLU A 352 1.83 -10.50 8.11
C GLU A 352 3.16 -10.00 7.47
N LEU A 353 4.26 -10.73 7.69
CA LEU A 353 5.59 -10.41 7.13
C LEU A 353 6.04 -11.35 6.00
N SER A 354 5.36 -12.49 5.80
CA SER A 354 5.52 -13.37 4.64
C SER A 354 4.77 -12.80 3.45
#